data_AF-A0A859FG03-F1
#
_entry.id   AF-A0A859FG03-F1
#
_cell.length_a   1.000
_cell.length_b   1.000
_cell.length_c   1.000
_cell.angle_alpha   90.00
_cell.angle_beta   90.00
_cell.angle_gamma   90.00
#
_symmetry.space_group_name_H-M   'P 1'
#
loop_
_entity.id
_entity.type
_entity.pdbx_description
1 polymer ?
#
loop_
_entity_poly.entity_id
_entity_poly.type
_entity_poly.pdbx_seq_one_letter_code
_entity_poly.pdbx_strand_id
1 'polypeptide(L)' 'MRTWMKELRISKGLTQEKVAESAGIKRPYYAMIESGDRNPSVNVAKLIADKLDFNWTIFFDKECNEKTHSEEVI' A
#
# COMPACT_ATOMS: atom_id res chain seq x y z
N MET A 1 7.50 5.30 0.15
CA MET A 1 6.21 5.48 -0.57
C MET A 1 5.88 4.20 -1.31
N ARG A 2 4.68 3.65 -1.09
CA ARG A 2 4.17 2.47 -1.81
C ARG A 2 3.68 2.90 -3.18
N THR A 3 4.59 2.96 -4.15
CA THR A 3 4.32 3.40 -5.53
C THR A 3 3.19 2.58 -6.17
N TRP A 4 3.21 1.26 -5.98
CA TRP A 4 2.18 0.34 -6.47
C TRP A 4 0.76 0.73 -6.01
N MET A 5 0.61 1.17 -4.76
CA MET A 5 -0.69 1.50 -4.19
C MET A 5 -1.25 2.80 -4.78
N LYS A 6 -0.37 3.77 -5.02
CA LYS A 6 -0.69 5.03 -5.70
C LYS A 6 -1.10 4.79 -7.16
N GLU A 7 -0.38 3.92 -7.87
CA GLU A 7 -0.66 3.57 -9.27
C GLU A 7 -2.02 2.89 -9.42
N LEU A 8 -2.33 1.89 -8.58
CA LEU A 8 -3.65 1.25 -8.54
C LEU A 8 -4.78 2.24 -8.26
N ARG A 9 -4.56 3.17 -7.32
CA ARG A 9 -5.55 4.20 -7.00
C ARG A 9 -5.81 5.13 -8.19
N ILE A 10 -4.75 5.56 -8.89
CA ILE A 10 -4.85 6.45 -10.06
C ILE A 10 -5.49 5.72 -11.24
N SER A 11 -5.13 4.46 -11.51
CA SER A 11 -5.72 3.68 -12.60
C SER A 11 -7.23 3.47 -12.43
N LYS A 12 -7.70 3.43 -11.18
CA LYS A 12 -9.14 3.40 -10.85
C LYS A 12 -9.80 4.78 -10.76
N GLY A 13 -9.07 5.88 -11.01
CA GLY A 13 -9.61 7.24 -10.95
C GLY A 13 -10.04 7.69 -9.56
N LEU A 14 -9.44 7.12 -8.51
CA LEU A 14 -9.82 7.36 -7.11
C LEU A 14 -8.90 8.42 -6.46
N THR A 15 -9.49 9.24 -5.59
CA THR A 15 -8.74 10.13 -4.71
C THR A 15 -8.38 9.40 -3.40
N GLN A 16 -7.40 9.93 -2.66
CA GLN A 16 -7.08 9.40 -1.33
C GLN A 16 -8.30 9.45 -0.38
N GLU A 17 -9.14 10.49 -0.51
CA GLU A 17 -10.38 10.64 0.27
C GLU A 17 -11.35 9.49 -0.01
N LYS A 18 -11.64 9.19 -1.29
CA LYS A 18 -12.57 8.13 -1.69
C LYS A 18 -12.17 6.74 -1.17
N VAL A 19 -10.87 6.45 -1.14
CA VAL A 19 -10.38 5.17 -0.60
C VAL A 19 -10.46 5.17 0.92
N ALA A 20 -10.11 6.28 1.58
CA ALA A 20 -10.21 6.42 3.02
C ALA A 20 -11.66 6.25 3.53
N GLU A 21 -12.61 6.91 2.86
CA GLU A 21 -14.05 6.77 3.13
C GLU A 21 -14.52 5.32 3.01
N SER A 22 -14.13 4.62 1.94
CA SER A 22 -14.50 3.21 1.74
C SER A 22 -13.91 2.26 2.79
N ALA A 23 -12.78 2.63 3.38
CA ALA A 23 -12.12 1.87 4.44
C ALA A 23 -12.51 2.34 5.85
N GLY A 24 -13.42 3.32 5.98
CA GLY A 24 -13.86 3.86 7.27
C GLY A 24 -12.75 4.56 8.06
N ILE A 25 -11.76 5.13 7.37
CA ILE A 25 -10.60 5.80 7.98
C ILE A 25 -10.50 7.26 7.52
N LYS A 26 -9.69 8.05 8.25
CA LYS A 26 -9.41 9.44 7.85
C LYS A 26 -8.41 9.48 6.70
N ARG A 27 -8.58 10.42 5.76
CA ARG A 27 -7.65 10.65 4.64
C ARG A 27 -6.17 10.75 5.05
N PRO A 28 -5.77 11.46 6.13
CA PRO A 28 -4.36 11.49 6.54
C PRO A 28 -3.81 10.11 6.91
N TYR A 29 -4.64 9.24 7.52
CA TYR A 29 -4.23 7.89 7.86
C TYR A 29 -4.03 7.04 6.60
N TYR A 30 -4.92 7.15 5.62
CA TYR A 30 -4.72 6.53 4.30
C TYR A 30 -3.43 7.05 3.63
N ALA A 31 -3.17 8.35 3.68
CA ALA A 31 -1.96 8.93 3.10
C ALA A 31 -0.68 8.36 3.76
N MET A 32 -0.65 8.17 5.08
CA MET A 32 0.47 7.51 5.76
C MET A 32 0.64 6.05 5.33
N ILE A 33 -0.46 5.33 5.07
CA ILE A 33 -0.42 3.97 4.53
C ILE A 33 0.16 3.99 3.10
N GLU A 34 -0.34 4.85 2.21
CA GLU A 34 0.17 4.97 0.83
C GLU A 34 1.65 5.42 0.82
N SER A 35 2.09 6.24 1.78
CA SER A 35 3.48 6.67 1.93
C SER A 35 4.42 5.61 2.50
N GLY A 36 3.91 4.57 3.17
CA GLY A 36 4.75 3.58 3.85
C GLY A 36 4.99 3.85 5.34
N ASP A 37 4.59 5.03 5.83
CA ASP A 37 4.86 5.47 7.21
C ASP A 37 4.05 4.69 8.25
N ARG A 38 2.95 4.05 7.83
CA ARG A 38 2.14 3.18 8.67
C ARG A 38 1.71 1.92 7.94
N ASN A 39 1.52 0.87 8.75
CA ASN A 39 0.81 -0.33 8.31
C ASN A 39 -0.65 -0.25 8.76
N PRO A 40 -1.61 -0.58 7.87
CA PRO A 40 -3.01 -0.69 8.24
C PRO A 40 -3.24 -1.87 9.19
N SER A 41 -4.34 -1.85 9.94
CA SER A 41 -4.84 -3.06 10.60
C SER A 41 -5.34 -4.07 9.55
N VAL A 42 -5.46 -5.35 9.91
CA VAL A 42 -5.97 -6.39 9.00
C VAL A 42 -7.33 -6.00 8.40
N ASN A 43 -8.22 -5.41 9.19
CA ASN A 43 -9.54 -4.98 8.71
C ASN A 43 -9.41 -3.85 7.68
N VAL A 44 -8.60 -2.83 7.95
CA VAL A 44 -8.37 -1.72 7.02
C VAL A 44 -7.66 -2.20 5.75
N ALA A 45 -6.69 -3.10 5.89
CA ALA A 45 -5.96 -3.71 4.79
C ALA A 45 -6.91 -4.40 3.81
N LYS A 46 -7.84 -5.22 4.32
CA LYS A 46 -8.86 -5.90 3.51
C LYS A 46 -9.79 -4.92 2.78
N LEU A 47 -10.25 -3.86 3.45
CA LEU A 47 -11.14 -2.88 2.84
C LEU A 47 -10.45 -2.07 1.73
N ILE A 48 -9.21 -1.65 1.96
CA ILE A 48 -8.41 -0.96 0.95
C ILE A 48 -8.14 -1.88 -0.24
N ALA A 49 -7.77 -3.13 0.03
CA ALA A 49 -7.49 -4.15 -0.96
C ALA A 49 -8.70 -4.47 -1.83
N ASP A 50 -9.89 -4.58 -1.24
CA ASP A 50 -11.15 -4.75 -1.97
C ASP A 50 -11.43 -3.53 -2.86
N LYS A 51 -11.22 -2.31 -2.34
CA LYS A 51 -11.46 -1.08 -3.11
C LYS A 51 -10.49 -0.91 -4.29
N LEU A 52 -9.24 -1.29 -4.10
CA LEU A 52 -8.15 -1.12 -5.07
C LEU A 52 -7.80 -2.41 -5.82
N ASP A 53 -8.54 -3.49 -5.59
CA ASP A 53 -8.47 -4.77 -6.30
C ASP A 53 -7.07 -5.40 -6.29
N PHE A 54 -6.55 -5.64 -5.09
CA PHE A 54 -5.28 -6.35 -4.87
C PHE A 54 -5.36 -7.27 -3.65
N ASN A 55 -4.34 -8.10 -3.41
CA ASN A 55 -4.32 -8.96 -2.22
C ASN A 55 -3.80 -8.20 -0.98
N TRP A 56 -4.64 -8.06 0.04
CA TRP A 56 -4.31 -7.35 1.29
C TRP A 56 -3.07 -7.88 2.02
N THR A 57 -2.67 -9.14 1.81
CA THR A 57 -1.50 -9.72 2.47
C THR A 57 -0.20 -9.03 2.08
N ILE A 58 -0.16 -8.34 0.93
CA ILE A 58 1.02 -7.59 0.48
C ILE A 58 1.46 -6.52 1.49
N PHE A 59 0.56 -6.02 2.35
CA PHE A 59 0.93 -5.09 3.43
C PHE A 59 1.81 -5.73 4.51
N PHE A 60 1.80 -7.06 4.60
CA PHE A 60 2.45 -7.85 5.65
C PHE A 60 3.47 -8.82 5.10
N ASP A 61 3.59 -8.91 3.77
CA ASP A 61 4.65 -9.67 3.15
C ASP A 61 5.97 -8.98 3.52
N LYS A 62 6.79 -9.68 4.31
CA LYS A 62 8.13 -9.18 4.60
C LYS A 62 8.85 -9.22 3.27
N GLU A 63 9.25 -8.06 2.74
CA GLU A 63 10.33 -8.03 1.77
C GLU A 63 11.52 -8.75 2.43
N CYS A 64 11.70 -10.02 2.09
CA CYS A 64 12.99 -10.67 2.18
C CYS A 64 13.83 -9.86 1.21
N ASN A 65 14.51 -8.85 1.76
CA ASN A 65 15.37 -7.96 1.02
C ASN A 65 16.43 -8.85 0.36
N GLU A 66 16.24 -9.20 -0.90
CA GLU A 66 17.33 -9.67 -1.75
C GLU A 66 18.27 -8.48 -1.89
N LYS A 67 19.16 -8.33 -0.91
CA LYS A 67 20.37 -7.56 -1.09
C LYS A 67 21.10 -8.26 -2.23
N THR A 68 20.92 -7.77 -3.45
CA THR A 68 21.89 -7.97 -4.51
C THR A 68 23.18 -7.30 -4.04
N HIS A 69 23.99 -8.05 -3.31
CA HIS A 69 25.44 -7.89 -3.38
C HIS A 69 25.82 -8.18 -4.83
N SER A 70 25.80 -7.15 -5.67
CA SER A 70 26.68 -7.14 -6.82
C SER A 70 28.08 -6.94 -6.27
N GLU A 71 28.72 -8.04 -5.90
CA GLU A 71 30.18 -8.09 -5.72
C GLU A 71 30.80 -7.64 -7.05
N GLU A 72 31.65 -6.62 -6.99
CA GLU A 72 32.60 -6.34 -8.06
C GLU A 72 33.41 -7.61 -8.31
N VAL A 73 33.21 -8.22 -9.48
CA VAL A 73 34.13 -9.22 -9.99
C VAL A 73 35.34 -8.45 -10.53
N ILE A 74 36.48 -8.74 -9.89
CA ILE A 74 37.84 -8.28 -10.14
C ILE A 74 38.21 -8.29 -11.63
#